data_AF-A0A1H1XH62-F1
#
_entry.id   AF-A0A1H1XH62-F1
#
_cell.length_a   1.000
_cell.length_b   1.000
_cell.length_c   1.000
_cell.angle_alpha   90.00
_cell.angle_beta   90.00
_cell.angle_gamma   90.00
#
_symmetry.space_group_name_H-M   'P 1'
#
loop_
_entity.id
_entity.type
_entity.pdbx_description
1 polymer ?
#
loop_
_entity_poly.entity_id
_entity_poly.type
_entity_poly.pdbx_seq_one_letter_code
_entity_poly.pdbx_strand_id
1 'polypeptide(L)'
;MKHRFTRQQLYDRIWSTPMTRVAIELGTNTNRLSSLARGAGIPTPSSGYWIKKEFGKAEPQPPLPPAPPDCPEPLVLDTATETTRARRPETAARKIESAAQSLSEVEATFAPTAVASSSPPAPAPRPSQPATVTREALYAAVWETPMSRLAEQYGISDNGLAKKCRREDIPYPPRGYWAKRAAGKAPERTPLTESGRPSRPITIYPTPLAEPPPELPDDVRRQIEDIHAEASSMRVSERLVKPHAIVAAWLADHEERKRRAREERDPWRKKLYDPGDLSVSDRRQHRILDALFKAIERRGGKVKQGDRRDLFAKLAGEQVEFQLREKRKQTRRPLTADEQRWRIADDKDWKPELAPTGRLAFEIKTYLPAGLKRQWLETEKQPLEDMLPDIVAVLVAAGPLLVQQRLEREVAERERQLAEQRRYEERQKKKRDANRWRHFKEMALDWRELAAVRDFLSALRSMDIDPSVEIDGRSLEDWLTWADEWLQRADSTANGLEDLFDGLAEITEWSYRD
;
A
#
# COMPACT_ATOMS: atom_id res chain seq x y z
N MET A 1 7.88 18.74 -52.09
CA MET A 1 7.95 17.94 -53.34
C MET A 1 6.80 16.94 -53.34
N LYS A 2 6.35 16.45 -54.52
CA LYS A 2 5.34 15.38 -54.60
C LYS A 2 6.04 14.08 -54.95
N HIS A 3 6.02 13.11 -54.05
CA HIS A 3 6.56 11.76 -54.33
C HIS A 3 5.41 10.85 -54.75
N ARG A 4 5.59 10.07 -55.82
CA ARG A 4 4.62 9.09 -56.31
C ARG A 4 5.22 7.69 -56.20
N PHE A 5 4.48 6.77 -55.59
CA PHE A 5 4.90 5.37 -55.43
C PHE A 5 3.81 4.43 -55.93
N THR A 6 4.19 3.31 -56.52
CA THR A 6 3.28 2.16 -56.60
C THR A 6 3.19 1.48 -55.23
N ARG A 7 2.11 0.73 -55.01
CA ARG A 7 1.88 0.01 -53.75
C ARG A 7 3.02 -0.98 -53.44
N GLN A 8 3.54 -1.65 -54.48
CA GLN A 8 4.70 -2.53 -54.39
C GLN A 8 5.99 -1.75 -54.03
N GLN A 9 6.25 -0.63 -54.69
CA GLN A 9 7.46 0.18 -54.43
C GLN A 9 7.52 0.69 -52.99
N LEU A 10 6.39 1.09 -52.41
CA LEU A 10 6.34 1.55 -51.03
C LEU A 10 6.54 0.40 -50.04
N TYR A 11 5.95 -0.77 -50.32
CA TYR A 11 6.14 -1.97 -49.53
C TYR A 11 7.62 -2.39 -49.50
N ASP A 12 8.27 -2.50 -50.66
CA ASP A 12 9.69 -2.87 -50.75
C ASP A 12 10.60 -1.87 -50.02
N ARG A 13 10.25 -0.58 -50.05
CA ARG A 13 11.02 0.48 -49.39
C ARG A 13 10.89 0.45 -47.86
N ILE A 14 9.69 0.14 -47.34
CA ILE A 14 9.44 0.01 -45.88
C ILE A 14 10.10 -1.24 -45.29
N TRP A 15 10.26 -2.31 -46.08
CA TRP A 15 10.84 -3.58 -45.65
C TRP A 15 12.34 -3.74 -45.95
N SER A 16 12.91 -2.88 -46.81
CA SER A 16 14.36 -2.82 -47.07
C SER A 16 15.10 -1.89 -46.11
N THR A 17 14.45 -0.82 -45.63
CA THR A 17 15.10 0.20 -44.78
C THR A 17 14.17 0.64 -43.64
N PRO A 18 14.67 0.93 -42.42
CA PRO A 18 13.85 1.48 -41.34
C PRO A 18 13.07 2.73 -41.77
N MET A 19 11.78 2.78 -41.45
CA MET A 19 10.88 3.88 -41.83
C MET A 19 11.39 5.27 -41.45
N THR A 20 12.18 5.37 -40.37
CA THR A 20 12.83 6.62 -39.94
C THR A 20 13.78 7.17 -41.01
N ARG A 21 14.54 6.29 -41.68
CA ARG A 21 15.48 6.69 -42.73
C ARG A 21 14.74 7.02 -44.03
N VAL A 22 13.72 6.23 -44.38
CA VAL A 22 12.83 6.52 -45.52
C VAL A 22 12.12 7.88 -45.33
N ALA A 23 11.74 8.22 -44.10
CA ALA A 23 11.13 9.51 -43.79
C ALA A 23 12.11 10.68 -44.01
N ILE A 24 13.36 10.52 -43.60
CA ILE A 24 14.42 11.52 -43.80
C ILE A 24 14.70 11.71 -45.30
N GLU A 25 14.85 10.61 -46.07
CA GLU A 25 15.10 10.66 -47.51
C GLU A 25 13.99 11.36 -48.29
N LEU A 26 12.74 11.16 -47.87
CA LEU A 26 11.57 11.74 -48.52
C LEU A 26 11.18 13.11 -47.94
N GLY A 27 11.93 13.66 -46.98
CA GLY A 27 11.62 14.95 -46.36
C GLY A 27 10.25 14.99 -45.68
N THR A 28 9.91 13.92 -44.96
CA THR A 28 8.60 13.68 -44.32
C THR A 28 8.81 13.14 -42.89
N ASN A 29 7.72 12.87 -42.16
CA ASN A 29 7.75 12.18 -40.88
C ASN A 29 7.23 10.73 -40.99
N THR A 30 7.59 9.91 -40.02
CA THR A 30 7.23 8.48 -39.96
C THR A 30 5.72 8.25 -39.81
N ASN A 31 5.00 9.19 -39.18
CA ASN A 31 3.54 9.12 -39.00
C ASN A 31 2.79 9.23 -40.34
N ARG A 32 3.27 10.08 -41.25
CA ARG A 32 2.70 10.23 -42.60
C ARG A 32 2.93 8.98 -43.45
N LEU A 33 4.15 8.42 -43.41
CA LEU A 33 4.44 7.15 -44.09
C LEU A 33 3.62 5.99 -43.50
N SER A 34 3.45 5.94 -42.18
CA SER A 34 2.61 4.93 -41.52
C SER A 34 1.13 5.07 -41.88
N SER A 35 0.63 6.30 -41.98
CA SER A 35 -0.76 6.57 -42.38
C SER A 35 -1.00 6.22 -43.84
N LEU A 36 -0.04 6.52 -44.72
CA LEU A 36 -0.11 6.20 -46.14
C LEU A 36 0.01 4.67 -46.38
N ALA A 37 0.88 3.97 -45.65
CA ALA A 37 0.95 2.51 -45.67
C ALA A 37 -0.35 1.86 -45.14
N ARG A 38 -0.94 2.40 -44.06
CA ARG A 38 -2.21 1.92 -43.50
C ARG A 38 -3.37 2.13 -44.47
N GLY A 39 -3.47 3.31 -45.08
CA GLY A 39 -4.51 3.62 -46.07
C GLY A 39 -4.40 2.75 -47.34
N ALA A 40 -3.18 2.37 -47.72
CA ALA A 40 -2.94 1.46 -48.84
C ALA A 40 -3.00 -0.04 -48.46
N GLY A 41 -3.30 -0.39 -47.21
CA GLY A 41 -3.31 -1.78 -46.75
C GLY A 41 -1.96 -2.48 -46.91
N ILE A 42 -0.86 -1.78 -46.67
CA ILE A 42 0.52 -2.30 -46.74
C ILE A 42 0.96 -2.70 -45.32
N PRO A 43 1.38 -3.97 -45.09
CA PRO A 43 1.87 -4.39 -43.79
C PRO A 43 3.20 -3.71 -43.47
N THR A 44 3.36 -3.23 -42.24
CA THR A 44 4.59 -2.57 -41.76
C THR A 44 5.30 -3.44 -40.72
N PRO A 45 6.64 -3.38 -40.64
CA PRO A 45 7.40 -4.15 -39.67
C PRO A 45 7.03 -3.77 -38.23
N SER A 46 6.92 -4.76 -37.34
CA SER A 46 6.59 -4.56 -35.93
C SER A 46 7.65 -3.75 -35.19
N SER A 47 7.27 -3.11 -34.07
CA SER A 47 8.20 -2.39 -33.21
C SER A 47 9.23 -3.36 -32.65
N GLY A 48 10.45 -3.34 -33.19
CA GLY A 48 11.54 -4.26 -32.85
C GLY A 48 11.95 -5.22 -33.98
N TYR A 49 11.27 -5.24 -35.12
CA TYR A 49 11.63 -6.08 -36.28
C TYR A 49 13.09 -5.88 -36.73
N TRP A 50 13.55 -4.62 -36.83
CA TRP A 50 14.91 -4.31 -37.26
C TRP A 50 15.98 -4.78 -36.28
N ILE A 51 15.70 -4.70 -34.98
CA ILE A 51 16.58 -5.26 -33.93
C ILE A 51 16.61 -6.79 -34.04
N LYS A 52 15.45 -7.44 -34.20
CA LYS A 52 15.38 -8.90 -34.38
C LYS A 52 16.11 -9.36 -35.66
N LYS A 53 16.08 -8.56 -36.74
CA LYS A 53 16.78 -8.83 -38.00
C LYS A 53 18.29 -8.81 -37.83
N GLU A 54 18.82 -7.87 -37.05
CA GLU A 54 20.26 -7.79 -36.71
C GLU A 54 20.74 -9.00 -35.90
N PHE A 55 19.87 -9.60 -35.07
CA PHE A 55 20.18 -10.79 -34.28
C PHE A 55 19.74 -12.13 -34.93
N GLY A 56 19.40 -12.13 -36.23
CA GLY A 56 19.03 -13.35 -36.97
C GLY A 56 17.69 -14.00 -36.53
N LYS A 57 16.83 -13.26 -35.81
CA LYS A 57 15.56 -13.74 -35.24
C LYS A 57 14.33 -12.99 -35.78
N ALA A 58 14.44 -12.40 -36.97
CA ALA A 58 13.32 -11.70 -37.58
C ALA A 58 12.24 -12.67 -38.05
N GLU A 59 10.98 -12.31 -37.81
CA GLU A 59 9.82 -12.97 -38.41
C GLU A 59 9.87 -12.80 -39.93
N PRO A 60 9.43 -13.80 -40.73
CA PRO A 60 9.45 -13.71 -42.18
C PRO A 60 8.58 -12.55 -42.66
N GLN A 61 9.06 -11.82 -43.67
CA GLN A 61 8.34 -10.71 -44.30
C GLN A 61 7.00 -11.22 -44.89
N PRO A 62 5.83 -10.71 -44.45
CA PRO A 62 4.53 -11.18 -44.91
C PRO A 62 4.26 -10.69 -46.35
N PRO A 63 3.71 -11.51 -47.26
CA PRO A 63 3.45 -11.10 -48.63
C PRO A 63 2.46 -9.93 -48.70
N LEU A 64 2.57 -9.10 -49.74
CA LEU A 64 1.69 -7.95 -49.96
C LEU A 64 0.25 -8.44 -50.24
N PRO A 65 -0.76 -8.11 -49.40
CA PRO A 65 -2.15 -8.51 -49.64
C PRO A 65 -2.72 -7.83 -50.89
N PRO A 66 -3.85 -8.29 -51.47
CA PRO A 66 -4.49 -7.60 -52.62
C PRO A 66 -4.88 -6.16 -52.27
N ALA A 67 -4.95 -5.29 -53.29
CA ALA A 67 -5.24 -3.87 -53.09
C ALA A 67 -6.68 -3.67 -52.55
N PRO A 68 -6.88 -2.80 -51.54
CA PRO A 68 -8.22 -2.38 -51.13
C PRO A 68 -8.98 -1.73 -52.30
N PRO A 69 -10.32 -1.91 -52.42
CA PRO A 69 -11.12 -1.40 -53.53
C PRO A 69 -11.09 0.14 -53.69
N ASP A 70 -10.77 0.87 -52.60
CA ASP A 70 -10.66 2.33 -52.58
C ASP A 70 -9.20 2.84 -52.58
N CYS A 71 -8.21 2.02 -52.98
CA CYS A 71 -6.80 2.40 -52.94
C CYS A 71 -6.41 3.23 -54.19
N PRO A 72 -6.02 4.51 -54.06
CA PRO A 72 -5.55 5.28 -55.21
C PRO A 72 -4.16 4.80 -55.67
N GLU A 73 -4.03 4.43 -56.94
CA GLU A 73 -2.74 4.24 -57.61
C GLU A 73 -2.51 5.36 -58.65
N PRO A 74 -1.36 6.07 -58.63
CA PRO A 74 -0.23 5.95 -57.70
C PRO A 74 -0.50 6.59 -56.33
N LEU A 75 0.16 6.07 -55.28
CA LEU A 75 0.15 6.68 -53.95
C LEU A 75 0.95 7.99 -53.98
N VAL A 76 0.32 9.10 -53.61
CA VAL A 76 0.93 10.44 -53.64
C VAL A 76 1.27 10.92 -52.23
N LEU A 77 2.52 11.33 -52.02
CA LEU A 77 3.00 11.94 -50.79
C LEU A 77 3.43 13.39 -51.05
N ASP A 78 2.65 14.35 -50.55
CA ASP A 78 2.91 15.79 -50.68
C ASP A 78 3.70 16.32 -49.47
N THR A 79 4.95 16.73 -49.69
CA THR A 79 5.88 17.21 -48.64
C THR A 79 6.01 18.73 -48.58
N ALA A 80 5.16 19.47 -49.29
CA ALA A 80 5.27 20.92 -49.47
C ALA A 80 4.72 21.79 -48.30
N THR A 81 4.13 21.22 -47.26
CA THR A 81 3.46 22.00 -46.19
C THR A 81 4.34 22.32 -44.98
N GLU A 82 5.68 22.28 -45.09
CA GLU A 82 6.59 22.62 -43.98
C GLU A 82 7.63 23.67 -44.39
N THR A 83 7.22 24.93 -44.44
CA THR A 83 8.13 26.09 -44.31
C THR A 83 7.55 27.07 -43.30
N THR A 84 7.59 26.74 -42.00
CA THR A 84 7.88 27.65 -40.87
C THR A 84 7.62 26.97 -39.51
N ARG A 85 8.56 26.16 -39.05
CA ARG A 85 8.99 26.14 -37.64
C ARG A 85 10.34 25.44 -37.53
N ALA A 86 11.40 26.17 -37.85
CA ALA A 86 12.77 25.73 -37.68
C ALA A 86 13.05 25.51 -36.18
N ARG A 87 13.16 24.24 -35.77
CA ARG A 87 13.99 23.83 -34.62
C ARG A 87 15.06 22.89 -35.17
N ARG A 88 16.28 23.42 -35.25
CA ARG A 88 17.54 22.74 -35.66
C ARG A 88 17.65 21.30 -35.11
N PRO A 89 17.99 20.31 -35.95
CA PRO A 89 18.44 19.00 -35.51
C PRO A 89 19.97 18.87 -35.65
N GLU A 90 20.76 19.75 -35.02
CA GLU A 90 22.24 19.63 -35.04
C GLU A 90 22.79 18.64 -34.00
N THR A 91 21.94 17.95 -33.23
CA THR A 91 22.36 17.00 -32.18
C THR A 91 22.00 15.53 -32.45
N ALA A 92 21.33 15.23 -33.57
CA ALA A 92 20.95 13.84 -33.92
C ALA A 92 21.97 13.15 -34.85
N ALA A 93 22.63 13.88 -35.76
CA ALA A 93 23.56 13.29 -36.73
C ALA A 93 24.88 12.81 -36.07
N ARG A 94 25.43 13.57 -35.10
CA ARG A 94 26.65 13.17 -34.36
C ARG A 94 26.47 11.96 -33.44
N LYS A 95 25.24 11.54 -33.17
CA LYS A 95 24.95 10.42 -32.26
C LYS A 95 24.84 9.07 -32.99
N ILE A 96 24.72 9.09 -34.31
CA ILE A 96 24.53 7.89 -35.15
C ILE A 96 25.88 7.40 -35.72
N GLU A 97 26.79 8.31 -36.12
CA GLU A 97 28.13 7.92 -36.60
C GLU A 97 29.04 7.38 -35.47
N SER A 98 28.96 7.94 -34.26
CA SER A 98 29.73 7.44 -33.10
C SER A 98 29.28 6.05 -32.61
N ALA A 99 28.05 5.63 -32.95
CA ALA A 99 27.51 4.33 -32.58
C ALA A 99 27.89 3.22 -33.59
N ALA A 100 28.19 3.58 -34.85
CA ALA A 100 28.55 2.60 -35.89
C ALA A 100 30.03 2.18 -35.84
N GLN A 101 30.94 3.06 -35.40
CA GLN A 101 32.37 2.74 -35.27
C GLN A 101 32.75 1.98 -33.98
N SER A 102 31.84 1.87 -33.00
CA SER A 102 32.11 1.15 -31.74
C SER A 102 31.51 -0.27 -31.70
N LEU A 103 30.88 -0.71 -32.80
CA LEU A 103 30.33 -2.07 -32.95
C LEU A 103 31.22 -3.01 -33.79
N SER A 104 32.33 -2.54 -34.35
CA SER A 104 33.21 -3.33 -35.22
C SER A 104 34.49 -3.86 -34.55
N GLU A 105 34.68 -3.73 -33.23
CA GLU A 105 35.94 -4.11 -32.56
C GLU A 105 35.82 -5.10 -31.39
N VAL A 106 34.68 -5.80 -31.23
CA VAL A 106 34.55 -6.88 -30.23
C VAL A 106 33.95 -8.18 -30.81
N GLU A 107 34.13 -8.42 -32.11
CA GLU A 107 33.91 -9.74 -32.72
C GLU A 107 35.23 -10.49 -32.90
N ALA A 108 35.86 -10.89 -31.79
CA ALA A 108 36.94 -11.88 -31.84
C ALA A 108 37.17 -12.56 -30.48
N THR A 109 36.18 -13.31 -30.00
CA THR A 109 36.31 -14.62 -29.32
C THR A 109 34.98 -14.93 -28.66
N PHE A 110 34.29 -15.97 -29.12
CA PHE A 110 33.66 -17.01 -28.31
C PHE A 110 32.87 -17.91 -29.27
N ALA A 111 33.49 -19.04 -29.62
CA ALA A 111 32.85 -20.13 -30.32
C ALA A 111 31.74 -20.75 -29.44
N PRO A 112 30.68 -21.35 -30.02
CA PRO A 112 29.57 -21.89 -29.25
C PRO A 112 29.95 -23.29 -28.74
N THR A 113 30.08 -23.44 -27.42
CA THR A 113 29.98 -24.76 -26.78
C THR A 113 28.51 -25.02 -26.49
N ALA A 114 27.98 -26.12 -27.03
CA ALA A 114 26.65 -26.62 -26.73
C ALA A 114 26.51 -26.86 -25.22
N VAL A 115 25.51 -26.23 -24.59
CA VAL A 115 25.09 -26.57 -23.23
C VAL A 115 23.59 -26.82 -23.23
N ALA A 116 23.27 -28.00 -22.70
CA ALA A 116 21.96 -28.56 -22.51
C ALA A 116 21.00 -27.60 -21.79
N SER A 117 19.72 -27.77 -22.09
CA SER A 117 18.58 -27.19 -21.38
C SER A 117 18.65 -27.52 -19.89
N SER A 118 19.11 -26.58 -19.07
CA SER A 118 18.80 -26.53 -17.64
C SER A 118 17.87 -25.35 -17.38
N SER A 119 16.79 -25.62 -16.64
CA SER A 119 15.93 -24.57 -16.08
C SER A 119 16.79 -23.57 -15.29
N PRO A 120 16.41 -22.28 -15.22
CA PRO A 120 17.13 -21.31 -14.40
C PRO A 120 17.22 -21.84 -12.96
N PRO A 121 18.40 -21.78 -12.32
CA PRO A 121 18.56 -22.23 -10.95
C PRO A 121 17.63 -21.44 -10.03
N ALA A 122 17.05 -22.12 -9.05
CA ALA A 122 16.25 -21.48 -8.01
C ALA A 122 17.01 -20.27 -7.43
N PRO A 123 16.32 -19.14 -7.15
CA PRO A 123 16.99 -17.98 -6.57
C PRO A 123 17.67 -18.40 -5.27
N ALA A 124 18.94 -18.02 -5.12
CA ALA A 124 19.72 -18.32 -3.92
C ALA A 124 18.95 -17.89 -2.65
N PRO A 125 19.03 -18.66 -1.55
CA PRO A 125 18.35 -18.30 -0.31
C PRO A 125 18.81 -16.92 0.16
N ARG A 126 17.85 -16.03 0.45
CA ARG A 126 18.16 -14.68 0.95
C ARG A 126 18.80 -14.77 2.33
N PRO A 127 19.73 -13.86 2.67
CA PRO A 127 20.34 -13.82 3.99
C PRO A 127 19.27 -13.54 5.07
N SER A 128 19.29 -14.31 6.15
CA SER A 128 18.41 -14.14 7.32
C SER A 128 19.08 -13.35 8.45
N GLN A 129 20.39 -13.18 8.41
CA GLN A 129 21.18 -12.51 9.45
C GLN A 129 21.59 -11.09 9.04
N PRO A 130 21.72 -10.16 9.99
CA PRO A 130 22.21 -8.81 9.72
C PRO A 130 23.65 -8.85 9.22
N ALA A 131 23.92 -8.17 8.11
CA ALA A 131 25.27 -8.03 7.56
C ALA A 131 25.91 -6.74 8.11
N THR A 132 27.11 -6.86 8.65
CA THR A 132 27.87 -5.72 9.18
C THR A 132 29.03 -5.41 8.23
N VAL A 133 29.01 -4.21 7.63
CA VAL A 133 29.98 -3.82 6.58
C VAL A 133 30.56 -2.44 6.91
N THR A 134 31.85 -2.23 6.64
CA THR A 134 32.47 -0.91 6.81
C THR A 134 32.04 0.06 5.70
N ARG A 135 32.22 1.36 5.93
CA ARG A 135 31.82 2.40 4.97
C ARG A 135 32.57 2.27 3.63
N GLU A 136 33.85 1.96 3.70
CA GLU A 136 34.75 1.78 2.56
C GLU A 136 34.39 0.50 1.79
N ALA A 137 34.13 -0.60 2.50
CA ALA A 137 33.74 -1.86 1.89
C ALA A 137 32.38 -1.75 1.19
N LEU A 138 31.42 -1.02 1.80
CA LEU A 138 30.12 -0.78 1.16
C LEU A 138 30.25 0.11 -0.08
N TYR A 139 31.12 1.13 -0.05
CA TYR A 139 31.44 1.94 -1.22
C TYR A 139 32.03 1.08 -2.35
N ALA A 140 33.05 0.28 -2.07
CA ALA A 140 33.67 -0.61 -3.07
C ALA A 140 32.63 -1.55 -3.69
N ALA A 141 31.83 -2.22 -2.86
CA ALA A 141 30.80 -3.15 -3.31
C ALA A 141 29.76 -2.50 -4.24
N VAL A 142 29.34 -1.27 -3.94
CA VAL A 142 28.33 -0.51 -4.70
C VAL A 142 28.85 -0.06 -6.09
N TRP A 143 30.16 0.13 -6.24
CA TRP A 143 30.81 0.46 -7.52
C TRP A 143 31.30 -0.77 -8.29
N GLU A 144 31.39 -1.94 -7.64
CA GLU A 144 31.76 -3.21 -8.26
C GLU A 144 30.57 -4.03 -8.75
N THR A 145 29.44 -3.97 -8.03
CA THR A 145 28.23 -4.74 -8.32
C THR A 145 27.01 -3.82 -8.48
N PRO A 146 26.11 -4.07 -9.45
CA PRO A 146 24.84 -3.35 -9.55
C PRO A 146 24.04 -3.40 -8.24
N MET A 147 23.48 -2.25 -7.86
CA MET A 147 22.69 -2.09 -6.62
C MET A 147 21.59 -3.14 -6.44
N SER A 148 20.97 -3.62 -7.53
CA SER A 148 19.96 -4.68 -7.46
C SER A 148 20.52 -6.01 -6.95
N ARG A 149 21.64 -6.47 -7.53
CA ARG A 149 22.32 -7.71 -7.13
C ARG A 149 22.94 -7.58 -5.73
N LEU A 150 23.52 -6.42 -5.42
CA LEU A 150 24.09 -6.18 -4.11
C LEU A 150 23.00 -6.12 -3.02
N ALA A 151 21.84 -5.53 -3.32
CA ALA A 151 20.72 -5.51 -2.39
C ALA A 151 20.15 -6.92 -2.13
N GLU A 152 20.10 -7.78 -3.15
CA GLU A 152 19.73 -9.19 -3.01
C GLU A 152 20.67 -9.93 -2.05
N GLN A 153 21.99 -9.69 -2.15
CA GLN A 153 22.99 -10.28 -1.25
C GLN A 153 22.83 -9.84 0.21
N TYR A 154 22.20 -8.69 0.47
CA TYR A 154 21.90 -8.19 1.81
C TYR A 154 20.44 -8.42 2.23
N GLY A 155 19.62 -9.08 1.40
CA GLY A 155 18.22 -9.36 1.69
C GLY A 155 17.34 -8.10 1.77
N ILE A 156 17.72 -7.00 1.11
CA ILE A 156 16.97 -5.74 1.09
C ILE A 156 16.58 -5.31 -0.33
N SER A 157 15.73 -4.30 -0.46
CA SER A 157 15.43 -3.69 -1.76
C SER A 157 16.56 -2.78 -2.24
N ASP A 158 16.68 -2.60 -3.55
CA ASP A 158 17.59 -1.65 -4.20
C ASP A 158 17.44 -0.22 -3.66
N ASN A 159 16.20 0.22 -3.42
CA ASN A 159 15.88 1.50 -2.82
C ASN A 159 16.23 1.53 -1.31
N GLY A 160 16.09 0.40 -0.61
CA GLY A 160 16.55 0.23 0.76
C GLY A 160 18.05 0.43 0.88
N LEU A 161 18.83 -0.18 -0.03
CA LEU A 161 20.28 -0.02 -0.10
C LEU A 161 20.66 1.42 -0.47
N ALA A 162 19.96 2.04 -1.44
CA ALA A 162 20.20 3.44 -1.81
C ALA A 162 19.88 4.42 -0.68
N LYS A 163 18.86 4.14 0.15
CA LYS A 163 18.58 4.92 1.38
C LYS A 163 19.71 4.76 2.39
N LYS A 164 20.27 3.56 2.51
CA LYS A 164 21.42 3.29 3.39
C LYS A 164 22.65 4.07 2.94
N CYS A 165 23.01 4.01 1.65
CA CYS A 165 24.14 4.76 1.10
C CYS A 165 23.96 6.27 1.29
N ARG A 166 22.76 6.81 1.06
CA ARG A 166 22.46 8.24 1.33
C ARG A 166 22.61 8.62 2.80
N ARG A 167 22.28 7.72 3.72
CA ARG A 167 22.33 8.00 5.16
C ARG A 167 23.76 8.01 5.71
N GLU A 168 24.65 7.23 5.12
CA GLU A 168 26.06 7.13 5.52
C GLU A 168 26.99 7.96 4.59
N ASP A 169 26.40 8.88 3.81
CA ASP A 169 27.10 9.76 2.85
C ASP A 169 28.05 8.99 1.90
N ILE A 170 27.57 7.87 1.38
CA ILE A 170 28.30 7.03 0.41
C ILE A 170 27.79 7.37 -1.00
N PRO A 171 28.62 7.93 -1.89
CA PRO A 171 28.23 8.15 -3.27
C PRO A 171 28.09 6.80 -3.98
N TYR A 172 27.02 6.65 -4.75
CA TYR A 172 26.71 5.43 -5.50
C TYR A 172 26.43 5.75 -6.97
N PRO A 173 26.61 4.77 -7.89
CA PRO A 173 26.49 5.03 -9.31
C PRO A 173 25.10 5.55 -9.71
N PRO A 174 25.01 6.60 -10.55
CA PRO A 174 23.73 7.13 -11.01
C PRO A 174 22.99 6.14 -11.92
N ARG A 175 21.68 6.36 -12.10
CA ARG A 175 20.86 5.55 -13.01
C ARG A 175 21.48 5.53 -14.41
N GLY A 176 21.66 4.32 -14.96
CA GLY A 176 22.30 4.12 -16.26
C GLY A 176 23.83 4.03 -16.24
N TYR A 177 24.50 4.21 -15.09
CA TYR A 177 25.96 4.01 -14.97
C TYR A 177 26.38 2.62 -15.46
N TRP A 178 25.70 1.56 -15.01
CA TRP A 178 26.01 0.18 -15.38
C TRP A 178 25.81 -0.10 -16.87
N ALA A 179 24.81 0.52 -17.50
CA ALA A 179 24.61 0.44 -18.94
C ALA A 179 25.72 1.17 -19.71
N LYS A 180 26.15 2.34 -19.22
CA LYS A 180 27.28 3.08 -19.78
C LYS A 180 28.61 2.34 -19.60
N ARG A 181 28.80 1.65 -18.47
CA ARG A 181 29.98 0.80 -18.19
C ARG A 181 30.03 -0.41 -19.10
N ALA A 182 28.90 -1.09 -19.34
CA ALA A 182 28.81 -2.16 -20.33
C ALA A 182 29.13 -1.67 -21.76
N ALA A 183 28.82 -0.41 -22.07
CA ALA A 183 29.11 0.23 -23.35
C ALA A 183 30.49 0.95 -23.42
N GLY A 184 31.40 0.70 -22.45
CA GLY A 184 32.74 1.29 -22.42
C GLY A 184 32.82 2.81 -22.15
N LYS A 185 31.70 3.46 -21.83
CA LYS A 185 31.57 4.93 -21.65
C LYS A 185 31.22 5.29 -20.19
N ALA A 186 31.73 4.53 -19.22
CA ALA A 186 31.46 4.79 -17.81
C ALA A 186 32.02 6.18 -17.42
N PRO A 187 31.21 7.08 -16.82
CA PRO A 187 31.75 8.27 -16.20
C PRO A 187 32.66 7.88 -15.01
N GLU A 188 33.56 8.78 -14.62
CA GLU A 188 34.47 8.55 -13.50
C GLU A 188 33.73 8.25 -12.19
N ARG A 189 34.34 7.42 -11.35
CA ARG A 189 33.80 7.08 -10.02
C ARG A 189 33.86 8.31 -9.12
N THR A 190 32.76 8.67 -8.49
CA THR A 190 32.74 9.77 -7.51
C THR A 190 33.49 9.33 -6.26
N PRO A 191 34.57 10.02 -5.84
CA PRO A 191 35.38 9.59 -4.71
C PRO A 191 34.58 9.58 -3.41
N LEU A 192 34.93 8.67 -2.51
CA LEU A 192 34.33 8.59 -1.18
C LEU A 192 34.71 9.83 -0.38
N THR A 193 33.75 10.72 -0.11
CA THR A 193 33.96 11.91 0.72
C THR A 193 34.29 11.50 2.16
N GLU A 194 35.14 12.24 2.87
CA GLU A 194 35.32 12.02 4.31
C GLU A 194 34.02 12.34 5.04
N SER A 195 33.45 11.36 5.75
CA SER A 195 32.30 11.63 6.60
C SER A 195 32.78 12.34 7.85
N GLY A 196 32.18 13.48 8.21
CA GLY A 196 32.41 14.15 9.50
C GLY A 196 31.88 13.38 10.73
N ARG A 197 31.75 12.05 10.63
CA ARG A 197 31.20 11.15 11.66
C ARG A 197 32.24 10.07 11.98
N PRO A 198 32.33 9.62 13.24
CA PRO A 198 33.24 8.55 13.63
C PRO A 198 32.97 7.27 12.82
N SER A 199 34.04 6.59 12.40
CA SER A 199 33.96 5.33 11.65
C SER A 199 33.24 4.28 12.49
N ARG A 200 32.01 3.95 12.08
CA ARG A 200 31.18 2.95 12.74
C ARG A 200 30.75 1.91 11.70
N PRO A 201 30.63 0.64 12.09
CA PRO A 201 30.15 -0.40 11.19
C PRO A 201 28.69 -0.14 10.77
N ILE A 202 28.38 -0.36 9.48
CA ILE A 202 27.05 -0.22 8.91
C ILE A 202 26.35 -1.58 8.99
N THR A 203 25.38 -1.71 9.90
CA THR A 203 24.57 -2.95 10.02
C THR A 203 23.36 -2.90 9.09
N ILE A 204 23.31 -3.76 8.08
CA ILE A 204 22.19 -3.91 7.16
C ILE A 204 21.33 -5.09 7.62
N TYR A 205 20.07 -4.78 7.99
CA TYR A 205 19.09 -5.80 8.37
C TYR A 205 18.35 -6.26 7.11
N PRO A 206 18.32 -7.57 6.82
CA PRO A 206 17.44 -8.13 5.80
C PRO A 206 16.01 -7.68 6.04
N THR A 207 15.29 -7.34 4.98
CA THR A 207 13.84 -7.10 5.08
C THR A 207 13.18 -8.46 5.23
N PRO A 208 12.52 -8.77 6.35
CA PRO A 208 11.79 -10.02 6.50
C PRO A 208 10.81 -10.14 5.33
N LEU A 209 10.74 -11.33 4.72
CA LEU A 209 9.68 -11.61 3.77
C LEU A 209 8.36 -11.39 4.50
N ALA A 210 7.43 -10.69 3.86
CA ALA A 210 6.07 -10.70 4.34
C ALA A 210 5.65 -12.16 4.43
N GLU A 211 5.18 -12.59 5.60
CA GLU A 211 4.60 -13.91 5.75
C GLU A 211 3.55 -14.08 4.66
N PRO A 212 3.52 -15.24 3.97
CA PRO A 212 2.47 -15.49 3.00
C PRO A 212 1.12 -15.28 3.70
N PRO A 213 0.13 -14.68 3.02
CA PRO A 213 -1.21 -14.56 3.58
C PRO A 213 -1.65 -15.94 4.10
N PRO A 214 -2.24 -16.02 5.30
CA PRO A 214 -2.67 -17.29 5.84
C PRO A 214 -3.60 -17.96 4.83
N GLU A 215 -3.34 -19.25 4.59
CA GLU A 215 -4.15 -20.02 3.68
C GLU A 215 -5.56 -20.18 4.24
N LEU A 216 -6.55 -20.11 3.36
CA LEU A 216 -7.93 -20.40 3.73
C LEU A 216 -8.05 -21.87 4.15
N PRO A 217 -8.82 -22.19 5.19
CA PRO A 217 -9.19 -23.56 5.50
C PRO A 217 -9.79 -24.30 4.29
N ASP A 218 -9.54 -25.61 4.18
CA ASP A 218 -9.93 -26.41 3.01
C ASP A 218 -11.44 -26.48 2.79
N ASP A 219 -12.22 -26.48 3.86
CA ASP A 219 -13.68 -26.42 3.84
C ASP A 219 -14.17 -25.11 3.20
N VAL A 220 -13.53 -23.99 3.54
CA VAL A 220 -13.83 -22.67 2.96
C VAL A 220 -13.45 -22.63 1.48
N ARG A 221 -12.27 -23.16 1.12
CA ARG A 221 -11.84 -23.25 -0.28
C ARG A 221 -12.84 -24.03 -1.13
N ARG A 222 -13.25 -25.22 -0.66
CA ARG A 222 -14.26 -26.04 -1.35
C ARG A 222 -15.60 -25.33 -1.46
N GLN A 223 -16.05 -24.67 -0.41
CA GLN A 223 -17.30 -23.90 -0.44
C GLN A 223 -17.27 -22.80 -1.50
N ILE A 224 -16.15 -22.07 -1.63
CA ILE A 224 -15.98 -21.04 -2.67
C ILE A 224 -16.00 -21.67 -4.06
N GLU A 225 -15.32 -22.80 -4.26
CA GLU A 225 -15.29 -23.52 -5.54
C GLU A 225 -16.68 -24.02 -5.95
N ASP A 226 -17.46 -24.58 -5.01
CA ASP A 226 -18.82 -25.05 -5.25
C ASP A 226 -19.75 -23.90 -5.65
N ILE A 227 -19.73 -22.79 -4.89
CA ILE A 227 -20.53 -21.61 -5.21
C ILE A 227 -20.11 -21.01 -6.56
N HIS A 228 -18.80 -20.99 -6.86
CA HIS A 228 -18.28 -20.53 -8.13
C HIS A 228 -18.78 -21.42 -9.28
N ALA A 229 -18.74 -22.74 -9.14
CA ALA A 229 -19.23 -23.68 -10.13
C ALA A 229 -20.72 -23.47 -10.42
N GLU A 230 -21.54 -23.32 -9.38
CA GLU A 230 -22.96 -22.99 -9.52
C GLU A 230 -23.20 -21.62 -10.20
N ALA A 231 -22.35 -20.64 -9.87
CA ALA A 231 -22.43 -19.29 -10.42
C ALA A 231 -21.87 -19.18 -11.84
N SER A 232 -21.10 -20.17 -12.32
CA SER A 232 -20.44 -20.13 -13.64
C SER A 232 -21.42 -20.04 -14.81
N SER A 233 -22.67 -20.47 -14.61
CA SER A 233 -23.76 -20.33 -15.59
C SER A 233 -24.35 -18.92 -15.68
N MET A 234 -24.00 -18.02 -14.75
CA MET A 234 -24.55 -16.67 -14.71
C MET A 234 -24.08 -15.85 -15.92
N ARG A 235 -25.00 -15.11 -16.53
CA ARG A 235 -24.70 -14.19 -17.62
C ARG A 235 -25.32 -12.84 -17.37
N VAL A 236 -24.58 -11.79 -17.70
CA VAL A 236 -25.09 -10.42 -17.69
C VAL A 236 -25.92 -10.20 -18.95
N SER A 237 -27.20 -9.90 -18.78
CA SER A 237 -28.10 -9.64 -19.90
C SER A 237 -27.72 -8.33 -20.60
N GLU A 238 -27.75 -8.31 -21.94
CA GLU A 238 -27.44 -7.09 -22.69
C GLU A 238 -28.44 -5.96 -22.45
N ARG A 239 -29.68 -6.32 -22.11
CA ARG A 239 -30.80 -5.42 -21.81
C ARG A 239 -31.37 -5.74 -20.43
N LEU A 240 -31.78 -4.70 -19.70
CA LEU A 240 -32.45 -4.83 -18.42
C LEU A 240 -33.95 -5.07 -18.66
N VAL A 241 -34.38 -6.31 -18.53
CA VAL A 241 -35.80 -6.68 -18.52
C VAL A 241 -36.17 -7.07 -17.09
N LYS A 242 -37.03 -6.28 -16.44
CA LYS A 242 -37.34 -6.37 -15.00
C LYS A 242 -36.08 -6.32 -14.13
N PRO A 243 -35.42 -5.14 -14.05
CA PRO A 243 -34.26 -4.96 -13.18
C PRO A 243 -34.62 -5.16 -11.70
N HIS A 244 -33.63 -5.52 -10.89
CA HIS A 244 -33.72 -5.60 -9.44
C HIS A 244 -34.20 -4.26 -8.87
N ALA A 245 -34.97 -4.30 -7.78
CA ALA A 245 -35.68 -3.14 -7.22
C ALA A 245 -34.77 -1.91 -7.02
N ILE A 246 -33.55 -2.10 -6.53
CA ILE A 246 -32.56 -1.03 -6.36
C ILE A 246 -32.18 -0.38 -7.70
N VAL A 247 -31.87 -1.18 -8.72
CA VAL A 247 -31.49 -0.68 -10.05
C VAL A 247 -32.69 -0.03 -10.73
N ALA A 248 -33.89 -0.61 -10.59
CA ALA A 248 -35.13 -0.03 -11.07
C ALA A 248 -35.38 1.36 -10.46
N ALA A 249 -35.18 1.50 -9.14
CA ALA A 249 -35.32 2.77 -8.45
C ALA A 249 -34.33 3.83 -8.93
N TRP A 250 -33.08 3.46 -9.24
CA TRP A 250 -32.10 4.42 -9.79
C TRP A 250 -32.45 4.90 -11.19
N LEU A 251 -32.95 4.00 -12.04
CA LEU A 251 -33.41 4.37 -13.38
C LEU A 251 -34.61 5.32 -13.29
N ALA A 252 -35.57 5.02 -12.41
CA ALA A 252 -36.73 5.88 -12.16
C ALA A 252 -36.32 7.26 -11.58
N ASP A 253 -35.40 7.31 -10.61
CA ASP A 253 -34.84 8.55 -10.05
C ASP A 253 -34.16 9.40 -11.15
N HIS A 254 -33.38 8.75 -12.03
CA HIS A 254 -32.72 9.44 -13.13
C HIS A 254 -33.73 10.02 -14.14
N GLU A 255 -34.74 9.25 -14.55
CA GLU A 255 -35.80 9.71 -15.45
C GLU A 255 -36.62 10.85 -14.85
N GLU A 256 -36.98 10.75 -13.57
CA GLU A 256 -37.69 11.78 -12.83
C GLU A 256 -36.88 13.09 -12.75
N ARG A 257 -35.58 12.99 -12.49
CA ARG A 257 -34.69 14.17 -12.50
C ARG A 257 -34.62 14.84 -13.86
N LYS A 258 -34.57 14.06 -14.95
CA LYS A 258 -34.63 14.62 -16.32
C LYS A 258 -35.98 15.26 -16.62
N ARG A 259 -37.08 14.64 -16.18
CA ARG A 259 -38.43 15.21 -16.32
C ARG A 259 -38.53 16.56 -15.61
N ARG A 260 -38.10 16.64 -14.35
CA ARG A 260 -38.06 17.90 -13.58
C ARG A 260 -37.19 18.96 -14.25
N ALA A 261 -36.01 18.60 -14.75
CA ALA A 261 -35.15 19.54 -15.47
C ALA A 261 -35.80 20.04 -16.77
N ARG A 262 -36.62 19.23 -17.46
CA ARG A 262 -37.38 19.66 -18.65
C ARG A 262 -38.50 20.63 -18.31
N GLU A 263 -39.15 20.44 -17.16
CA GLU A 263 -40.24 21.29 -16.65
C GLU A 263 -39.75 22.61 -16.06
N GLU A 264 -38.48 22.68 -15.65
CA GLU A 264 -37.86 23.90 -15.14
C GLU A 264 -37.80 24.99 -16.22
N ARG A 265 -38.32 26.17 -15.86
CA ARG A 265 -38.46 27.32 -16.78
C ARG A 265 -37.19 28.15 -16.82
N ASP A 266 -36.46 28.24 -15.71
CA ASP A 266 -35.19 28.96 -15.64
C ASP A 266 -34.09 28.15 -16.36
N PRO A 267 -33.50 28.67 -17.46
CA PRO A 267 -32.46 27.97 -18.22
C PRO A 267 -31.21 27.62 -17.40
N TRP A 268 -30.87 28.44 -16.40
CA TRP A 268 -29.70 28.20 -15.54
C TRP A 268 -29.98 27.06 -14.57
N ARG A 269 -31.15 27.07 -13.91
CA ARG A 269 -31.57 25.97 -13.00
C ARG A 269 -31.76 24.67 -13.76
N LYS A 270 -32.36 24.72 -14.95
CA LYS A 270 -32.49 23.57 -15.85
C LYS A 270 -31.15 22.91 -16.13
N LYS A 271 -30.14 23.70 -16.52
CA LYS A 271 -28.79 23.19 -16.79
C LYS A 271 -28.09 22.65 -15.55
N LEU A 272 -28.33 23.25 -14.38
CA LEU A 272 -27.74 22.82 -13.11
C LEU A 272 -28.30 21.48 -12.63
N TYR A 273 -29.60 21.24 -12.82
CA TYR A 273 -30.29 20.05 -12.29
C TYR A 273 -30.40 18.89 -13.29
N ASP A 274 -30.22 19.14 -14.59
CA ASP A 274 -30.24 18.10 -15.61
C ASP A 274 -29.10 17.08 -15.35
N PRO A 275 -29.43 15.82 -15.02
CA PRO A 275 -28.41 14.80 -14.78
C PRO A 275 -27.72 14.33 -16.07
N GLY A 276 -28.16 14.80 -17.26
CA GLY A 276 -27.63 14.37 -18.55
C GLY A 276 -28.13 12.99 -18.97
N ASP A 277 -27.52 12.42 -20.02
CA ASP A 277 -27.75 11.04 -20.43
C ASP A 277 -26.84 10.08 -19.66
N LEU A 278 -27.38 8.91 -19.28
CA LEU A 278 -26.57 7.81 -18.75
C LEU A 278 -25.51 7.40 -19.77
N SER A 279 -24.25 7.38 -19.32
CA SER A 279 -23.13 6.95 -20.14
C SER A 279 -23.20 5.45 -20.46
N VAL A 280 -22.39 5.01 -21.42
CA VAL A 280 -22.25 3.57 -21.75
C VAL A 280 -21.77 2.78 -20.53
N SER A 281 -20.89 3.39 -19.72
CA SER A 281 -20.36 2.82 -18.48
C SER A 281 -21.47 2.66 -17.42
N ASP A 282 -22.31 3.69 -17.21
CA ASP A 282 -23.41 3.63 -16.24
C ASP A 282 -24.40 2.51 -16.58
N ARG A 283 -24.78 2.41 -17.86
CA ARG A 283 -25.67 1.33 -18.34
C ARG A 283 -25.04 -0.04 -18.15
N ARG A 284 -23.73 -0.18 -18.36
CA ARG A 284 -23.00 -1.43 -18.10
C ARG A 284 -22.96 -1.77 -16.61
N GLN A 285 -22.70 -0.79 -15.74
CA GLN A 285 -22.71 -0.99 -14.29
C GLN A 285 -24.09 -1.45 -13.80
N HIS A 286 -25.17 -0.84 -14.27
CA HIS A 286 -26.53 -1.26 -13.91
C HIS A 286 -26.83 -2.71 -14.31
N ARG A 287 -26.39 -3.14 -15.50
CA ARG A 287 -26.53 -4.55 -15.96
C ARG A 287 -25.75 -5.53 -15.08
N ILE A 288 -24.52 -5.19 -14.75
CA ILE A 288 -23.66 -6.01 -13.89
C ILE A 288 -24.24 -6.11 -12.47
N LEU A 289 -24.65 -4.98 -11.89
CA LEU A 289 -25.24 -4.95 -10.55
C LEU A 289 -26.58 -5.68 -10.50
N ASP A 290 -27.41 -5.58 -11.54
CA ASP A 290 -28.65 -6.36 -11.64
C ASP A 290 -28.39 -7.87 -11.58
N ALA A 291 -27.44 -8.35 -12.38
CA ALA A 291 -27.06 -9.77 -12.40
C ALA A 291 -26.46 -10.21 -11.06
N LEU A 292 -25.60 -9.38 -10.47
CA LEU A 292 -24.97 -9.63 -9.17
C LEU A 292 -26.01 -9.71 -8.04
N PHE A 293 -26.92 -8.74 -7.95
CA PHE A 293 -27.94 -8.69 -6.91
C PHE A 293 -28.85 -9.91 -6.97
N LYS A 294 -29.36 -10.25 -8.17
CA LYS A 294 -30.18 -11.44 -8.38
C LYS A 294 -29.42 -12.74 -8.03
N ALA A 295 -28.12 -12.78 -8.26
CA ALA A 295 -27.30 -13.95 -7.95
C ALA A 295 -27.02 -14.11 -6.45
N ILE A 296 -26.87 -13.00 -5.72
CA ILE A 296 -26.77 -12.99 -4.26
C ILE A 296 -28.11 -13.41 -3.63
N GLU A 297 -29.23 -12.88 -4.12
CA GLU A 297 -30.56 -13.20 -3.59
C GLU A 297 -30.96 -14.66 -3.84
N ARG A 298 -30.59 -15.22 -4.99
CA ARG A 298 -30.76 -16.67 -5.27
C ARG A 298 -30.01 -17.57 -4.28
N ARG A 299 -28.98 -17.05 -3.61
CA ARG A 299 -28.15 -17.78 -2.63
C ARG A 299 -28.48 -17.38 -1.18
N GLY A 300 -29.69 -16.87 -0.94
CA GLY A 300 -30.18 -16.55 0.40
C GLY A 300 -29.69 -15.22 0.98
N GLY A 301 -28.91 -14.44 0.22
CA GLY A 301 -28.55 -13.07 0.61
C GLY A 301 -29.68 -12.07 0.38
N LYS A 302 -29.58 -10.88 0.97
CA LYS A 302 -30.46 -9.74 0.65
C LYS A 302 -29.63 -8.50 0.36
N VAL A 303 -29.80 -7.89 -0.81
CA VAL A 303 -29.07 -6.66 -1.15
C VAL A 303 -29.88 -5.45 -0.72
N LYS A 304 -29.22 -4.47 -0.11
CA LYS A 304 -29.82 -3.20 0.30
C LYS A 304 -28.91 -2.03 -0.07
N GLN A 305 -29.52 -0.86 -0.10
CA GLN A 305 -28.85 0.42 -0.26
C GLN A 305 -29.04 1.24 1.02
N GLY A 306 -27.95 1.80 1.55
CA GLY A 306 -27.97 2.70 2.71
C GLY A 306 -28.26 4.16 2.32
N ASP A 307 -28.38 5.03 3.33
CA ASP A 307 -28.80 6.43 3.15
C ASP A 307 -27.85 7.25 2.27
N ARG A 308 -26.55 6.91 2.28
CA ARG A 308 -25.52 7.56 1.45
C ARG A 308 -25.32 6.90 0.09
N ARG A 309 -26.27 6.06 -0.34
CA ARG A 309 -26.23 5.23 -1.55
C ARG A 309 -25.21 4.09 -1.53
N ASP A 310 -24.60 3.80 -0.39
CA ASP A 310 -23.70 2.66 -0.20
C ASP A 310 -24.45 1.33 -0.36
N LEU A 311 -23.82 0.35 -1.02
CA LEU A 311 -24.42 -0.96 -1.27
C LEU A 311 -23.89 -1.98 -0.28
N PHE A 312 -24.78 -2.80 0.26
CA PHE A 312 -24.40 -3.91 1.10
C PHE A 312 -25.29 -5.14 0.90
N ALA A 313 -24.69 -6.31 1.01
CA ALA A 313 -25.38 -7.59 1.06
C ALA A 313 -25.50 -8.05 2.52
N LYS A 314 -26.72 -8.41 2.95
CA LYS A 314 -26.96 -9.11 4.19
C LYS A 314 -26.82 -10.62 3.96
N LEU A 315 -25.82 -11.23 4.57
CA LEU A 315 -25.45 -12.65 4.40
C LEU A 315 -25.24 -13.27 5.77
N ALA A 316 -26.00 -14.32 6.10
CA ALA A 316 -25.99 -14.95 7.43
C ALA A 316 -26.19 -13.96 8.61
N GLY A 317 -26.89 -12.85 8.37
CA GLY A 317 -27.10 -11.77 9.35
C GLY A 317 -26.04 -10.66 9.34
N GLU A 318 -24.88 -10.90 8.72
CA GLU A 318 -23.78 -9.93 8.59
C GLU A 318 -23.97 -9.00 7.40
N GLN A 319 -23.45 -7.77 7.51
CA GLN A 319 -23.49 -6.77 6.44
C GLN A 319 -22.14 -6.70 5.72
N VAL A 320 -22.13 -7.07 4.44
CA VAL A 320 -20.96 -6.98 3.57
C VAL A 320 -21.15 -5.82 2.60
N GLU A 321 -20.48 -4.70 2.88
CA GLU A 321 -20.48 -3.50 2.05
C GLU A 321 -19.54 -3.67 0.85
N PHE A 322 -20.00 -3.26 -0.33
CA PHE A 322 -19.23 -3.33 -1.56
C PHE A 322 -19.53 -2.15 -2.48
N GLN A 323 -18.63 -1.91 -3.44
CA GLN A 323 -18.79 -0.88 -4.45
C GLN A 323 -18.38 -1.37 -5.83
N LEU A 324 -19.06 -0.84 -6.85
CA LEU A 324 -18.68 -0.95 -8.24
C LEU A 324 -18.36 0.45 -8.76
N ARG A 325 -17.16 0.65 -9.29
CA ARG A 325 -16.73 1.95 -9.82
C ARG A 325 -16.01 1.83 -11.16
N GLU A 326 -16.10 2.88 -11.96
CA GLU A 326 -15.26 3.03 -13.14
C GLU A 326 -13.88 3.58 -12.76
N LYS A 327 -12.82 2.97 -13.29
CA LYS A 327 -11.48 3.52 -13.20
C LYS A 327 -11.39 4.77 -14.06
N ARG A 328 -10.75 5.80 -13.51
CA ARG A 328 -10.47 7.05 -14.22
C ARG A 328 -8.97 7.19 -14.41
N LYS A 329 -8.56 7.66 -15.58
CA LYS A 329 -7.17 7.95 -15.90
C LYS A 329 -6.99 9.45 -15.97
N GLN A 330 -5.98 9.96 -15.28
CA GLN A 330 -5.59 11.35 -15.40
C GLN A 330 -4.95 11.57 -16.77
N THR A 331 -5.62 12.35 -17.62
CA THR A 331 -5.17 12.76 -18.94
C THR A 331 -4.86 14.25 -18.93
N ARG A 332 -4.02 14.69 -19.88
CA ARG A 332 -3.76 16.12 -20.08
C ARG A 332 -4.72 16.63 -21.14
N ARG A 333 -5.67 17.48 -20.74
CA ARG A 333 -6.58 18.16 -21.66
C ARG A 333 -6.01 19.52 -22.01
N PRO A 334 -6.03 19.95 -23.29
CA PRO A 334 -5.74 21.34 -23.62
C PRO A 334 -6.72 22.29 -22.92
N LEU A 335 -6.26 23.52 -22.62
CA LEU A 335 -7.12 24.57 -22.07
C LEU A 335 -8.26 24.90 -23.06
N THR A 336 -9.47 25.12 -22.55
CA THR A 336 -10.59 25.63 -23.37
C THR A 336 -10.36 27.08 -23.76
N ALA A 337 -11.08 27.57 -24.78
CA ALA A 337 -10.95 28.94 -25.26
C ALA A 337 -11.15 29.98 -24.13
N ASP A 338 -12.09 29.73 -23.20
CA ASP A 338 -12.32 30.62 -22.06
C ASP A 338 -11.20 30.53 -21.02
N GLU A 339 -10.68 29.34 -20.74
CA GLU A 339 -9.55 29.16 -19.84
C GLU A 339 -8.25 29.74 -20.40
N GLN A 340 -8.08 29.72 -21.73
CA GLN A 340 -6.95 30.36 -22.40
C GLN A 340 -6.98 31.88 -22.24
N ARG A 341 -8.17 32.50 -22.22
CA ARG A 341 -8.34 33.95 -22.05
C ARG A 341 -7.86 34.45 -20.69
N TRP A 342 -7.98 33.63 -19.65
CA TRP A 342 -7.58 33.95 -18.28
C TRP A 342 -6.24 33.30 -17.87
N ARG A 343 -5.48 32.77 -18.83
CA ARG A 343 -4.19 32.10 -18.59
C ARG A 343 -3.10 33.11 -18.25
N ILE A 344 -2.35 32.88 -17.18
CA ILE A 344 -1.17 33.68 -16.81
C ILE A 344 0.06 33.15 -17.54
N ALA A 345 1.11 33.97 -17.74
CA ALA A 345 2.28 33.62 -18.56
C ALA A 345 3.02 32.33 -18.13
N ASP A 346 3.00 31.99 -16.83
CA ASP A 346 3.66 30.79 -16.28
C ASP A 346 2.74 29.56 -16.19
N ASP A 347 1.46 29.68 -16.58
CA ASP A 347 0.53 28.56 -16.55
C ASP A 347 0.77 27.58 -17.71
N LYS A 348 0.57 26.29 -17.41
CA LYS A 348 0.66 25.22 -18.41
C LYS A 348 -0.49 25.33 -19.40
N ASP A 349 -0.21 25.05 -20.68
CA ASP A 349 -1.20 24.98 -21.77
C ASP A 349 -2.20 23.81 -21.67
N TRP A 350 -2.12 23.05 -20.58
CA TRP A 350 -2.95 21.89 -20.32
C TRP A 350 -3.35 21.83 -18.85
N LYS A 351 -4.54 21.29 -18.59
CA LYS A 351 -4.99 20.93 -17.25
C LYS A 351 -5.13 19.43 -17.10
N PRO A 352 -4.85 18.88 -15.91
CA PRO A 352 -5.15 17.50 -15.62
C PRO A 352 -6.67 17.31 -15.58
N GLU A 353 -7.17 16.32 -16.31
CA GLU A 353 -8.57 15.93 -16.31
C GLU A 353 -8.67 14.43 -16.04
N LEU A 354 -9.73 14.01 -15.34
CA LEU A 354 -9.98 12.59 -15.11
C LEU A 354 -10.88 12.05 -16.21
N ALA A 355 -10.28 11.36 -17.19
CA ALA A 355 -11.02 10.72 -18.25
C ALA A 355 -11.56 9.33 -17.81
N PRO A 356 -12.81 8.99 -18.16
CA PRO A 356 -13.34 7.63 -18.02
C PRO A 356 -12.50 6.65 -18.85
N THR A 357 -12.29 5.44 -18.34
CA THR A 357 -11.51 4.40 -19.04
C THR A 357 -12.36 3.29 -19.61
N GLY A 358 -13.65 3.26 -19.30
CA GLY A 358 -14.58 2.16 -19.58
C GLY A 358 -14.36 0.92 -18.72
N ARG A 359 -13.29 0.87 -17.92
CA ARG A 359 -12.91 -0.29 -17.09
C ARG A 359 -13.52 -0.18 -15.71
N LEU A 360 -14.12 -1.26 -15.26
CA LEU A 360 -14.77 -1.35 -13.96
C LEU A 360 -13.86 -1.99 -12.90
N ALA A 361 -14.11 -1.63 -11.66
CA ALA A 361 -13.48 -2.22 -10.50
C ALA A 361 -14.53 -2.49 -9.43
N PHE A 362 -14.64 -3.75 -9.02
CA PHE A 362 -15.47 -4.17 -7.91
C PHE A 362 -14.59 -4.29 -6.65
N GLU A 363 -15.08 -3.78 -5.53
CA GLU A 363 -14.36 -3.80 -4.26
C GLU A 363 -15.31 -4.07 -3.09
N ILE A 364 -14.92 -5.01 -2.21
CA ILE A 364 -15.56 -5.23 -0.92
C ILE A 364 -14.90 -4.31 0.12
N LYS A 365 -15.72 -3.42 0.69
CA LYS A 365 -15.32 -2.44 1.71
C LYS A 365 -15.19 -3.05 3.08
N THR A 366 -16.09 -3.97 3.43
CA THR A 366 -16.01 -4.74 4.68
C THR A 366 -14.67 -5.47 4.77
N TYR A 367 -14.08 -5.47 5.96
CA TYR A 367 -12.87 -6.24 6.21
C TYR A 367 -13.21 -7.73 6.25
N LEU A 368 -12.67 -8.49 5.30
CA LEU A 368 -12.86 -9.94 5.23
C LEU A 368 -11.75 -10.67 5.98
N PRO A 369 -12.01 -11.91 6.45
CA PRO A 369 -10.97 -12.83 6.88
C PRO A 369 -9.81 -12.91 5.88
N ALA A 370 -8.61 -13.11 6.40
CA ALA A 370 -7.42 -13.22 5.59
C ALA A 370 -7.51 -14.39 4.60
N GLY A 371 -6.92 -14.24 3.42
CA GLY A 371 -7.02 -15.21 2.32
C GLY A 371 -8.17 -14.95 1.33
N LEU A 372 -9.20 -14.18 1.70
CA LEU A 372 -10.26 -13.79 0.77
C LEU A 372 -9.89 -12.57 -0.08
N LYS A 373 -10.16 -12.68 -1.39
CA LYS A 373 -10.00 -11.58 -2.34
C LYS A 373 -11.04 -10.49 -2.10
N ARG A 374 -10.63 -9.23 -2.14
CA ARG A 374 -11.52 -8.07 -1.91
C ARG A 374 -11.67 -7.15 -3.11
N GLN A 375 -10.83 -7.29 -4.12
CA GLN A 375 -10.79 -6.38 -5.26
C GLN A 375 -10.69 -7.18 -6.56
N TRP A 376 -11.52 -6.79 -7.52
CA TRP A 376 -11.55 -7.32 -8.87
C TRP A 376 -11.42 -6.14 -9.82
N LEU A 377 -10.36 -6.17 -10.63
CA LEU A 377 -10.03 -5.10 -11.56
C LEU A 377 -10.16 -5.62 -12.97
N GLU A 378 -10.99 -4.95 -13.76
CA GLU A 378 -11.12 -5.25 -15.18
C GLU A 378 -9.82 -4.97 -15.94
N THR A 379 -9.43 -5.91 -16.78
CA THR A 379 -8.31 -5.79 -17.70
C THR A 379 -8.78 -6.06 -19.13
N GLU A 380 -7.95 -5.76 -20.12
CA GLU A 380 -8.29 -6.02 -21.53
C GLU A 380 -8.57 -7.51 -21.83
N LYS A 381 -7.96 -8.41 -21.06
CA LYS A 381 -8.11 -9.86 -21.22
C LYS A 381 -9.22 -10.47 -20.36
N GLN A 382 -9.64 -9.76 -19.32
CA GLN A 382 -10.55 -10.28 -18.31
C GLN A 382 -11.60 -9.20 -17.99
N PRO A 383 -12.77 -9.26 -18.65
CA PRO A 383 -13.88 -8.36 -18.38
C PRO A 383 -14.46 -8.66 -16.99
N LEU A 384 -15.15 -7.68 -16.40
CA LEU A 384 -15.71 -7.84 -15.05
C LEU A 384 -16.84 -8.88 -15.01
N GLU A 385 -17.57 -9.03 -16.11
CA GLU A 385 -18.66 -10.01 -16.29
C GLU A 385 -18.17 -11.44 -16.06
N ASP A 386 -16.96 -11.78 -16.54
CA ASP A 386 -16.36 -13.11 -16.38
C ASP A 386 -15.89 -13.35 -14.94
N MET A 387 -15.68 -12.29 -14.15
CA MET A 387 -15.29 -12.39 -12.74
C MET A 387 -16.50 -12.45 -11.79
N LEU A 388 -17.73 -12.33 -12.29
CA LEU A 388 -18.92 -12.36 -11.44
C LEU A 388 -19.12 -13.66 -10.65
N PRO A 389 -18.85 -14.86 -11.21
CA PRO A 389 -18.92 -16.09 -10.44
C PRO A 389 -17.99 -16.07 -9.21
N ASP A 390 -16.75 -15.59 -9.38
CA ASP A 390 -15.75 -15.41 -8.31
C ASP A 390 -16.21 -14.38 -7.28
N ILE A 391 -16.74 -13.23 -7.72
CA ILE A 391 -17.28 -12.19 -6.83
C ILE A 391 -18.43 -12.74 -5.98
N VAL A 392 -19.36 -13.47 -6.59
CA VAL A 392 -20.50 -14.07 -5.88
C VAL A 392 -20.03 -15.14 -4.89
N ALA A 393 -19.09 -15.99 -5.29
CA ALA A 393 -18.53 -17.03 -4.44
C ALA A 393 -17.89 -16.45 -3.17
N VAL A 394 -17.03 -15.43 -3.32
CA VAL A 394 -16.39 -14.78 -2.19
C VAL A 394 -17.39 -14.04 -1.32
N LEU A 395 -18.36 -13.32 -1.90
CA LEU A 395 -19.39 -12.63 -1.12
C LEU A 395 -20.19 -13.62 -0.26
N VAL A 396 -20.73 -14.68 -0.88
CA VAL A 396 -21.59 -15.64 -0.18
C VAL A 396 -20.80 -16.42 0.89
N ALA A 397 -19.56 -16.83 0.60
CA ALA A 397 -18.69 -17.48 1.57
C ALA A 397 -18.27 -16.56 2.73
N ALA A 398 -18.16 -15.24 2.50
CA ALA A 398 -17.80 -14.30 3.56
C ALA A 398 -18.82 -14.22 4.70
N GLY A 399 -20.11 -14.48 4.46
CA GLY A 399 -21.16 -14.38 5.47
C GLY A 399 -20.90 -15.26 6.71
N PRO A 400 -20.86 -16.59 6.57
CA PRO A 400 -20.58 -17.51 7.68
C PRO A 400 -19.25 -17.23 8.39
N LEU A 401 -18.21 -16.85 7.65
CA LEU A 401 -16.89 -16.57 8.22
C LEU A 401 -16.88 -15.30 9.07
N LEU A 402 -17.63 -14.27 8.67
CA LEU A 402 -17.79 -13.06 9.48
C LEU A 402 -18.56 -13.35 10.78
N VAL A 403 -19.54 -14.27 10.75
CA VAL A 403 -20.23 -14.73 11.96
C VAL A 403 -19.26 -15.44 12.91
N GLN A 404 -18.45 -16.38 12.40
CA GLN A 404 -17.43 -17.08 13.19
C GLN A 404 -16.44 -16.09 13.81
N GLN A 405 -15.92 -15.15 13.03
CA GLN A 405 -14.98 -14.14 13.51
C GLN A 405 -15.59 -13.23 14.58
N ARG A 406 -16.89 -12.90 14.50
CA ARG A 406 -17.58 -12.16 15.56
C ARG A 406 -17.62 -12.96 16.86
N LEU A 407 -17.99 -14.24 16.79
CA LEU A 407 -18.06 -15.12 17.97
C LEU A 407 -16.68 -15.28 18.63
N GLU A 408 -15.63 -15.47 17.84
CA GLU A 408 -14.25 -15.54 18.34
C GLU A 408 -13.82 -14.25 19.05
N ARG A 409 -14.17 -13.09 18.48
CA ARG A 409 -13.89 -11.79 19.10
C ARG A 409 -14.63 -11.64 20.43
N GLU A 410 -15.91 -12.00 20.49
CA GLU A 410 -16.70 -11.94 21.72
C GLU A 410 -16.12 -12.85 22.82
N VAL A 411 -15.71 -14.07 22.47
CA VAL A 411 -15.05 -15.00 23.40
C VAL A 411 -13.71 -14.44 23.88
N ALA A 412 -12.86 -13.99 22.96
CA ALA A 412 -11.56 -13.40 23.30
C ALA A 412 -11.69 -12.10 24.11
N GLU A 413 -12.74 -11.31 23.92
CA GLU A 413 -13.04 -10.15 24.76
C GLU A 413 -13.42 -10.57 26.18
N ARG A 414 -14.27 -11.58 26.35
CA ARG A 414 -14.61 -12.12 27.67
C ARG A 414 -13.39 -12.67 28.39
N GLU A 415 -12.54 -13.41 27.70
CA GLU A 415 -11.28 -13.93 28.26
C GLU A 415 -10.34 -12.80 28.69
N ARG A 416 -10.21 -11.75 27.86
CA ARG A 416 -9.40 -10.57 28.18
C ARG A 416 -9.94 -9.84 29.42
N GLN A 417 -11.25 -9.64 29.50
CA GLN A 417 -11.89 -9.00 30.67
C GLN A 417 -11.63 -9.79 31.95
N LEU A 418 -11.80 -11.12 31.92
CA LEU A 418 -11.52 -11.98 33.07
C LEU A 418 -10.03 -11.95 33.47
N ALA A 419 -9.13 -11.96 32.49
CA ALA A 419 -7.69 -11.87 32.75
C ALA A 419 -7.28 -10.50 33.32
N GLU A 420 -7.88 -9.41 32.84
CA GLU A 420 -7.67 -8.05 33.36
C GLU A 420 -8.19 -7.89 34.78
N GLN A 421 -9.37 -8.44 35.09
CA GLN A 421 -9.93 -8.48 36.45
C GLN A 421 -8.99 -9.22 37.40
N ARG A 422 -8.52 -10.43 37.04
CA ARG A 422 -7.54 -11.17 37.85
C ARG A 422 -6.26 -10.37 38.10
N ARG A 423 -5.71 -9.74 37.04
CA ARG A 423 -4.52 -8.88 37.16
C ARG A 423 -4.77 -7.65 38.03
N TYR A 424 -5.99 -7.12 38.03
CA TYR A 424 -6.36 -6.00 38.88
C TYR A 424 -6.46 -6.43 40.35
N GLU A 425 -7.16 -7.52 40.64
CA GLU A 425 -7.29 -8.09 41.98
C GLU A 425 -5.93 -8.47 42.58
N GLU A 426 -5.05 -9.11 41.81
CA GLU A 426 -3.69 -9.41 42.24
C GLU A 426 -2.87 -8.15 42.57
N ARG A 427 -3.02 -7.09 41.76
CA ARG A 427 -2.38 -5.80 42.03
C ARG A 427 -2.92 -5.16 43.30
N GLN A 428 -4.23 -5.18 43.52
CA GLN A 428 -4.84 -4.65 44.75
C GLN A 428 -4.41 -5.45 45.97
N LYS A 429 -4.37 -6.79 45.88
CA LYS A 429 -3.86 -7.64 46.97
C LYS A 429 -2.40 -7.30 47.29
N LYS A 430 -1.53 -7.21 46.29
CA LYS A 430 -0.12 -6.82 46.49
C LYS A 430 0.01 -5.42 47.10
N LYS A 431 -0.80 -4.45 46.68
CA LYS A 431 -0.77 -3.09 47.24
C LYS A 431 -1.26 -3.06 48.69
N ARG A 432 -2.36 -3.77 49.01
CA ARG A 432 -2.82 -3.97 50.38
C ARG A 432 -1.75 -4.60 51.26
N ASP A 433 -1.15 -5.70 50.82
CA ASP A 433 -0.13 -6.41 51.59
C ASP A 433 1.14 -5.55 51.78
N ALA A 434 1.53 -4.78 50.76
CA ALA A 434 2.65 -3.82 50.86
C ALA A 434 2.35 -2.67 51.82
N ASN A 435 1.12 -2.13 51.82
CA ASN A 435 0.68 -1.10 52.75
C ASN A 435 0.63 -1.62 54.19
N ARG A 436 0.11 -2.84 54.39
CA ARG A 436 0.14 -3.54 55.69
C ARG A 436 1.56 -3.72 56.20
N TRP A 437 2.47 -4.15 55.33
CA TRP A 437 3.89 -4.27 55.69
C TRP A 437 4.53 -2.91 56.03
N ARG A 438 4.16 -1.85 55.32
CA ARG A 438 4.62 -0.49 55.63
C ARG A 438 4.18 -0.06 57.03
N HIS A 439 2.89 -0.23 57.34
CA HIS A 439 2.33 0.08 58.66
C HIS A 439 3.01 -0.76 59.75
N PHE A 440 3.17 -2.06 59.52
CA PHE A 440 3.85 -2.95 60.47
C PHE A 440 5.27 -2.49 60.81
N LYS A 441 6.02 -1.98 59.82
CA LYS A 441 7.36 -1.40 60.06
C LYS A 441 7.30 -0.11 60.87
N GLU A 442 6.32 0.76 60.61
CA GLU A 442 6.11 1.98 61.40
C GLU A 442 5.86 1.61 62.87
N MET A 443 4.96 0.66 63.13
CA MET A 443 4.70 0.16 64.48
C MET A 443 5.96 -0.42 65.15
N ALA A 444 6.79 -1.15 64.39
CA ALA A 444 8.04 -1.71 64.92
C ALA A 444 9.09 -0.61 65.26
N LEU A 445 9.11 0.49 64.51
CA LEU A 445 9.95 1.65 64.82
C LEU A 445 9.44 2.37 66.06
N ASP A 446 8.13 2.64 66.14
CA ASP A 446 7.50 3.27 67.30
C ASP A 446 7.76 2.46 68.57
N TRP A 447 7.62 1.14 68.50
CA TRP A 447 7.91 0.25 69.63
C TRP A 447 9.36 0.35 70.10
N ARG A 448 10.31 0.45 69.18
CA ARG A 448 11.74 0.62 69.52
C ARG A 448 12.01 1.97 70.18
N GLU A 449 11.37 3.04 69.71
CA GLU A 449 11.47 4.37 70.32
C GLU A 449 10.91 4.35 71.74
N LEU A 450 9.74 3.73 71.95
CA LEU A 450 9.16 3.57 73.28
C LEU A 450 10.04 2.73 74.22
N ALA A 451 10.70 1.69 73.70
CA ALA A 451 11.68 0.92 74.49
C ALA A 451 12.86 1.80 74.95
N ALA A 452 13.39 2.66 74.08
CA ALA A 452 14.46 3.60 74.46
C ALA A 452 13.99 4.61 75.51
N VAL A 453 12.73 5.10 75.44
CA VAL A 453 12.16 5.99 76.46
C VAL A 453 12.00 5.26 77.80
N ARG A 454 11.59 3.98 77.81
CA ARG A 454 11.52 3.15 79.03
C ARG A 454 12.88 2.97 79.67
N ASP A 455 13.90 2.63 78.88
CA ASP A 455 15.27 2.47 79.35
C ASP A 455 15.80 3.80 79.93
N PHE A 456 15.50 4.91 79.28
CA PHE A 456 15.89 6.25 79.76
C PHE A 456 15.20 6.62 81.08
N LEU A 457 13.89 6.39 81.23
CA LEU A 457 13.19 6.62 82.49
C LEU A 457 13.71 5.72 83.62
N SER A 458 14.03 4.45 83.31
CA SER A 458 14.65 3.55 84.28
C SER A 458 16.02 4.05 84.73
N ALA A 459 16.83 4.57 83.80
CA ALA A 459 18.12 5.17 84.11
C ALA A 459 17.98 6.43 84.98
N LEU A 460 17.04 7.33 84.66
CA LEU A 460 16.74 8.51 85.46
C LEU A 460 16.30 8.16 86.88
N ARG A 461 15.47 7.12 87.06
CA ARG A 461 15.05 6.64 88.39
C ARG A 461 16.18 6.00 89.21
N SER A 462 17.23 5.52 88.54
CA SER A 462 18.41 4.98 89.21
C SER A 462 19.43 6.04 89.63
N MET A 463 19.25 7.29 89.20
CA MET A 463 20.07 8.41 89.64
C MET A 463 19.63 8.87 91.04
N ASP A 464 20.61 9.13 91.90
CA ASP A 464 20.38 9.55 93.29
C ASP A 464 19.96 11.03 93.30
N ILE A 465 18.68 11.29 93.04
CA ILE A 465 18.08 12.63 92.94
C ILE A 465 16.93 12.71 93.94
N ASP A 466 16.83 13.84 94.67
CA ASP A 466 15.72 14.09 95.61
C ASP A 466 14.39 14.23 94.83
N PRO A 467 13.40 13.33 95.07
CA PRO A 467 12.12 13.33 94.35
C PRO A 467 11.31 14.61 94.53
N SER A 468 11.57 15.37 95.59
CA SER A 468 10.84 16.58 95.97
C SER A 468 11.35 17.87 95.31
N VAL A 469 12.40 17.80 94.49
CA VAL A 469 12.92 18.96 93.75
C VAL A 469 11.87 19.45 92.76
N GLU A 470 11.42 20.69 92.95
CA GLU A 470 10.49 21.35 92.03
C GLU A 470 11.22 21.99 90.85
N ILE A 471 10.79 21.62 89.65
CA ILE A 471 11.24 22.22 88.39
C ILE A 471 9.99 22.71 87.66
N ASP A 472 9.93 24.02 87.44
CA ASP A 472 8.80 24.68 86.73
C ASP A 472 7.43 24.40 87.37
N GLY A 473 7.37 24.42 88.71
CA GLY A 473 6.12 24.26 89.46
C GLY A 473 5.54 22.84 89.51
N ARG A 474 6.33 21.83 89.16
CA ARG A 474 6.01 20.40 89.36
C ARG A 474 7.16 19.70 90.06
N SER A 475 6.84 18.71 90.88
CA SER A 475 7.86 17.83 91.47
C SER A 475 8.50 16.96 90.39
N LEU A 476 9.73 16.50 90.63
CA LEU A 476 10.41 15.55 89.77
C LEU A 476 9.60 14.23 89.65
N GLU A 477 8.94 13.81 90.73
CA GLU A 477 8.07 12.64 90.76
C GLU A 477 6.84 12.79 89.86
N ASP A 478 6.22 13.99 89.81
CA ASP A 478 5.12 14.28 88.89
C ASP A 478 5.58 14.27 87.43
N TRP A 479 6.79 14.76 87.14
CA TRP A 479 7.37 14.69 85.80
C TRP A 479 7.62 13.24 85.35
N LEU A 480 8.11 12.37 86.24
CA LEU A 480 8.31 10.95 85.96
C LEU A 480 6.97 10.21 85.78
N THR A 481 5.95 10.58 86.56
CA THR A 481 4.61 10.00 86.44
C THR A 481 3.93 10.42 85.13
N TRP A 482 4.07 11.69 84.74
CA TRP A 482 3.61 12.18 83.44
C TRP A 482 4.23 11.39 82.27
N ALA A 483 5.53 11.11 82.33
CA ALA A 483 6.23 10.36 81.28
C ALA A 483 5.75 8.90 81.19
N ASP A 484 5.47 8.25 82.33
CA ASP A 484 4.91 6.89 82.38
C ASP A 484 3.48 6.83 81.81
N GLU A 485 2.63 7.79 82.16
CA GLU A 485 1.28 7.87 81.57
C GLU A 485 1.33 8.07 80.06
N TRP A 486 2.28 8.87 79.57
CA TRP A 486 2.44 9.13 78.15
C TRP A 486 2.94 7.88 77.41
N LEU A 487 3.87 7.13 78.01
CA LEU A 487 4.31 5.81 77.54
C LEU A 487 3.16 4.80 77.45
N GLN A 488 2.30 4.74 78.47
CA GLN A 488 1.14 3.82 78.45
C GLN A 488 0.13 4.19 77.38
N ARG A 489 -0.11 5.48 77.13
CA ARG A 489 -1.00 5.93 76.04
C ARG A 489 -0.41 5.70 74.65
N ALA A 490 0.91 5.78 74.51
CA ALA A 490 1.60 5.60 73.23
C ALA A 490 1.89 4.13 72.89
N ASP A 491 1.86 3.22 73.87
CA ASP A 491 2.13 1.80 73.66
C ASP A 491 0.98 1.11 72.92
N SER A 492 1.17 0.90 71.63
CA SER A 492 0.25 0.17 70.76
C SER A 492 0.11 -1.32 71.10
N THR A 493 0.97 -1.87 71.98
CA THR A 493 0.89 -3.25 72.46
C THR A 493 0.14 -3.39 73.80
N ALA A 494 -0.20 -2.29 74.46
CA ALA A 494 -0.83 -2.28 75.77
C ALA A 494 -2.25 -2.87 75.77
N ASN A 495 -2.97 -2.78 74.65
CA ASN A 495 -4.33 -3.34 74.51
C ASN A 495 -4.35 -4.81 74.02
N GLY A 496 -3.18 -5.41 73.77
CA GLY A 496 -3.05 -6.80 73.34
C GLY A 496 -2.76 -6.98 71.85
N LEU A 497 -2.44 -8.22 71.47
CA LEU A 497 -2.06 -8.57 70.09
C LEU A 497 -3.24 -8.47 69.11
N GLU A 498 -4.47 -8.68 69.57
CA GLU A 498 -5.67 -8.67 68.71
C GLU A 498 -5.93 -7.27 68.16
N ASP A 499 -5.94 -6.23 69.00
CA ASP A 499 -6.08 -4.82 68.60
C ASP A 499 -5.00 -4.38 67.60
N LEU A 500 -3.77 -4.88 67.76
CA LEU A 500 -2.65 -4.59 66.86
C LEU A 500 -2.89 -5.16 65.46
N PHE A 501 -3.36 -6.40 65.36
CA PHE A 501 -3.63 -7.03 64.07
C PHE A 501 -4.96 -6.56 63.46
N ASP A 502 -5.92 -6.12 64.26
CA ASP A 502 -7.13 -5.47 63.79
C ASP A 502 -6.80 -4.11 63.12
N GLY A 503 -5.92 -3.30 63.71
CA GLY A 503 -5.41 -2.09 63.06
C GLY A 503 -4.72 -2.36 61.72
N LEU A 504 -3.99 -3.48 61.59
CA LEU A 504 -3.41 -3.92 60.31
C LEU A 504 -4.45 -4.46 59.33
N ALA A 505 -5.53 -5.07 59.82
CA ALA A 505 -6.61 -5.59 58.99
C ALA A 505 -7.38 -4.45 58.29
N GLU A 506 -7.54 -3.31 58.97
CA GLU A 506 -8.17 -2.09 58.46
C GLU A 506 -7.36 -1.38 57.35
N ILE A 507 -6.06 -1.68 57.21
CA ILE A 507 -5.24 -1.10 56.14
C ILE A 507 -5.68 -1.62 54.77
N THR A 508 -6.01 -0.68 53.88
CA THR A 508 -6.46 -0.91 52.51
C THR A 508 -5.40 -0.51 51.49
N GLU A 509 -5.67 -0.76 50.20
CA GLU A 509 -4.82 -0.31 49.09
C GLU A 509 -4.72 1.23 49.00
N TRP A 510 -5.60 1.97 49.70
CA TRP A 510 -5.67 3.43 49.68
C TRP A 510 -5.18 4.10 50.96
N SER A 511 -4.86 3.32 52.01
CA SER A 511 -4.46 3.87 53.32
C SER A 511 -3.18 4.70 53.28
N TYR A 512 -2.30 4.42 52.31
CA TYR A 512 -1.13 5.25 52.04
C TYR A 512 -1.25 5.88 50.65
N ARG A 513 -1.01 7.20 50.58
CA ARG A 513 -0.71 7.87 49.31
C ARG A 513 0.75 7.60 48.97
N ASP A 514 1.00 7.15 47.74
CA ASP A 514 2.34 7.00 47.18
C ASP A 514 2.92 8.37 46.80
#